data_AF-A0A6A6F6K5-F1
#
_entry.id   AF-A0A6A6F6K5-F1
#
_cell.length_a   1.000
_cell.length_b   1.000
_cell.length_c   1.000
_cell.angle_alpha   90.00
_cell.angle_beta   90.00
_cell.angle_gamma   90.00
#
_symmetry.space_group_name_H-M   'P 1'
#
loop_
_entity.id
_entity.type
_entity.pdbx_description
1 polymer ?
#
loop_
_entity_poly.entity_id
_entity_poly.type
_entity_poly.pdbx_seq_one_letter_code
_entity_poly.pdbx_strand_id
1 'polypeptide(L)'
;MFKSTLCLLGLATSLVASTAERETERCPPAITIDKKPQIFVLTDITNEPDDSMSLVRLLLHSDQYNITGIVATTSYWLNSTVRPEAILNTTSVWDQVLDQLHLHSDGHFPTKEYLESIVKSGHPVYGTQAFEEKTLSEGAKHLIDVVDGLPEAEILHVGGWGGVQTLAEALKYVRSTRKPHQTDAFVSRLRLYTISDQDNAGPWIRINFPRLNYIVSIHGFNVYYEATWTGFSGGVGSDTSLTNQAYLTKNFQIGPLGPYYPDIRYSMEGDTPTFLHTMVNGINGGPEDHPEWGGWGGRYNLVDPSRQMLLWANTEDTVLGTDNKSHTTAQATIWRWRQAYQDEMSARVQWTIQSNYSSGSHPPVVSINGSCSSSHISYTVSPLQTLTLSAASSYDPDADLPGHERGLEYSWWQYKEPSATMDTGVQNVPTLNFTISDGRRVATIKMPSAEDACQAKTCQQYHVVLEVKGSGNPPIRRWKRVVLKVSSPLLDQEEVVE
;
A
#
# COMPACT_ATOMS: atom_id res chain seq x y z
N MET A 1 -45.87 32.29 70.44
CA MET A 1 -46.50 31.47 69.39
C MET A 1 -45.42 30.72 68.65
N PHE A 2 -45.59 29.39 68.56
CA PHE A 2 -44.89 28.36 67.77
C PHE A 2 -43.81 28.80 66.77
N LYS A 3 -42.54 28.40 66.98
CA LYS A 3 -41.88 27.17 66.46
C LYS A 3 -41.95 27.05 64.93
N SER A 4 -40.80 27.08 64.24
CA SER A 4 -40.20 25.85 63.70
C SER A 4 -38.86 26.12 63.01
N THR A 5 -37.80 25.54 63.54
CA THR A 5 -36.51 25.34 62.90
C THR A 5 -36.66 24.16 61.94
N LEU A 6 -36.39 24.34 60.64
CA LEU A 6 -36.38 23.25 59.67
C LEU A 6 -34.94 22.98 59.23
N CYS A 7 -34.35 21.90 59.78
CA CYS A 7 -33.18 21.24 59.22
C CYS A 7 -33.55 20.63 57.87
N LEU A 8 -32.90 21.06 56.79
CA LEU A 8 -32.83 20.28 55.57
C LEU A 8 -31.56 19.42 55.62
N LEU A 9 -31.74 18.10 55.82
CA LEU A 9 -30.73 17.11 55.47
C LEU A 9 -30.58 17.12 53.94
N GLY A 10 -29.38 17.44 53.44
CA GLY A 10 -29.02 17.20 52.05
C GLY A 10 -28.84 15.70 51.82
N LEU A 11 -29.79 15.06 51.13
CA LEU A 11 -29.54 13.76 50.50
C LEU A 11 -28.60 13.98 49.31
N ALA A 12 -27.40 13.43 49.38
CA ALA A 12 -26.55 13.24 48.21
C ALA A 12 -27.19 12.18 47.32
N THR A 13 -27.96 12.62 46.32
CA THR A 13 -28.37 11.77 45.21
C THR A 13 -27.18 11.60 44.28
N SER A 14 -26.53 10.44 44.34
CA SER A 14 -25.65 9.97 43.30
C SER A 14 -26.45 9.85 42.00
N LEU A 15 -26.22 10.76 41.05
CA LEU A 15 -26.61 10.54 39.67
C LEU A 15 -25.77 9.36 39.15
N VAL A 16 -26.34 8.16 39.22
CA VAL A 16 -25.93 7.07 38.34
C VAL A 16 -26.44 7.47 36.97
N ALA A 17 -25.57 8.08 36.16
CA ALA A 17 -25.81 8.16 34.72
C ALA A 17 -25.89 6.72 34.24
N SER A 18 -27.11 6.24 33.94
CA SER A 18 -27.28 5.01 33.19
C SER A 18 -26.66 5.26 31.82
N THR A 19 -25.42 4.83 31.66
CA THR A 19 -24.87 4.56 30.34
C THR A 19 -25.72 3.43 29.79
N ALA A 20 -26.75 3.78 29.03
CA ALA A 20 -27.24 2.86 28.02
C ALA A 20 -25.99 2.44 27.26
N GLU A 21 -25.64 1.16 27.34
CA GLU A 21 -24.65 0.56 26.47
C GLU A 21 -25.09 0.90 25.05
N ARG A 22 -24.44 1.91 24.48
CA ARG A 22 -24.43 2.08 23.03
C ARG A 22 -23.78 0.79 22.58
N GLU A 23 -24.54 -0.12 21.97
CA GLU A 23 -23.97 -1.21 21.18
C GLU A 23 -22.84 -0.56 20.38
N THR A 24 -21.60 -0.88 20.73
CA THR A 24 -20.45 -0.39 19.98
C THR A 24 -20.60 -1.04 18.62
N GLU A 25 -21.10 -0.27 17.67
CA GLU A 25 -21.31 -0.68 16.28
C GLU A 25 -20.00 -1.34 15.82
N ARG A 26 -20.06 -2.65 15.59
CA ARG A 26 -18.90 -3.45 15.20
C ARG A 26 -18.32 -2.82 13.93
N CYS A 27 -16.99 -2.69 13.85
CA CYS A 27 -16.36 -2.18 12.64
C CYS A 27 -16.88 -2.93 11.41
N PRO A 28 -17.12 -2.23 10.28
CA PRO A 28 -17.52 -2.92 9.08
C PRO A 28 -16.40 -3.87 8.60
N PRO A 29 -16.72 -4.88 7.79
CA PRO A 29 -15.74 -5.83 7.27
C PRO A 29 -14.56 -5.14 6.58
N ALA A 30 -13.34 -5.68 6.72
CA ALA A 30 -12.10 -5.09 6.19
C ALA A 30 -12.05 -4.97 4.67
N ILE A 31 -12.98 -5.63 3.96
CA ILE A 31 -13.16 -5.52 2.51
C ILE A 31 -13.78 -4.16 2.14
N THR A 32 -14.48 -3.51 3.07
CA THR A 32 -14.94 -2.13 2.90
C THR A 32 -13.80 -1.17 3.22
N ILE A 33 -13.21 -0.60 2.16
CA ILE A 33 -12.14 0.38 2.24
C ILE A 33 -12.75 1.78 2.16
N ASP A 34 -12.34 2.69 3.05
CA ASP A 34 -12.86 4.07 3.09
C ASP A 34 -12.65 4.81 1.75
N LYS A 35 -11.48 4.59 1.12
CA LYS A 35 -11.10 5.18 -0.17
C LYS A 35 -10.22 4.23 -0.98
N LYS A 36 -10.75 3.72 -2.10
CA LYS A 36 -9.98 2.86 -3.02
C LYS A 36 -8.98 3.70 -3.84
N PRO A 37 -7.70 3.30 -3.94
CA PRO A 37 -6.74 3.94 -4.83
C PRO A 37 -7.16 3.83 -6.29
N GLN A 38 -6.89 4.88 -7.07
CA GLN A 38 -7.08 4.90 -8.52
C GLN A 38 -5.80 4.39 -9.20
N ILE A 39 -5.90 3.30 -9.95
CA ILE A 39 -4.75 2.62 -10.56
C ILE A 39 -4.80 2.76 -12.08
N PHE A 40 -3.66 3.09 -12.67
CA PHE A 40 -3.44 3.11 -14.12
C PHE A 40 -2.13 2.40 -14.44
N VAL A 41 -2.15 1.39 -15.31
CA VAL A 41 -0.97 0.57 -15.60
C VAL A 41 -0.46 0.86 -17.00
N LEU A 42 0.87 1.05 -17.12
CA LEU A 42 1.61 1.06 -18.38
C LEU A 42 2.49 -0.19 -18.41
N THR A 43 2.17 -1.14 -19.29
CA THR A 43 2.80 -2.47 -19.32
C THR A 43 3.29 -2.82 -20.71
N ASP A 44 4.53 -3.29 -20.80
CA ASP A 44 5.11 -3.90 -21.99
C ASP A 44 4.84 -5.41 -22.02
N ILE A 45 3.63 -5.79 -21.57
CA ILE A 45 3.11 -7.15 -21.52
C ILE A 45 3.58 -8.00 -22.70
N THR A 46 3.95 -9.25 -22.40
CA THR A 46 4.59 -10.23 -23.31
C THR A 46 6.09 -10.04 -23.55
N ASN A 47 6.69 -8.94 -23.10
CA ASN A 47 8.15 -8.86 -23.00
C ASN A 47 8.68 -10.04 -22.16
N GLU A 48 8.19 -10.13 -20.93
CA GLU A 48 8.43 -11.23 -20.01
C GLU A 48 7.10 -11.81 -19.49
N PRO A 49 7.12 -13.03 -18.91
CA PRO A 49 5.90 -13.64 -18.37
C PRO A 49 5.36 -12.92 -17.12
N ASP A 50 6.17 -12.11 -16.43
CA ASP A 50 5.84 -11.51 -15.14
C ASP A 50 4.78 -10.40 -15.22
N ASP A 51 4.73 -9.58 -16.27
CA ASP A 51 3.61 -8.64 -16.48
C ASP A 51 2.25 -9.36 -16.45
N SER A 52 2.17 -10.55 -17.08
CA SER A 52 0.94 -11.36 -17.08
C SER A 52 0.62 -11.91 -15.69
N MET A 53 1.64 -12.32 -14.93
CA MET A 53 1.47 -12.74 -13.54
C MET A 53 0.96 -11.57 -12.66
N SER A 54 1.57 -10.38 -12.81
CA SER A 54 1.20 -9.17 -12.11
C SER A 54 -0.21 -8.68 -12.47
N LEU A 55 -0.62 -8.83 -13.73
CA LEU A 55 -1.98 -8.55 -14.19
C LEU A 55 -3.00 -9.46 -13.49
N VAL A 56 -2.76 -10.77 -13.44
CA VAL A 56 -3.67 -11.71 -12.74
C VAL A 56 -3.80 -11.34 -11.27
N ARG A 57 -2.70 -11.00 -10.58
CA ARG A 57 -2.76 -10.55 -9.19
C ARG A 57 -3.53 -9.25 -9.02
N LEU A 58 -3.31 -8.25 -9.89
CA LEU A 58 -4.04 -6.98 -9.86
C LEU A 58 -5.55 -7.22 -9.97
N LEU A 59 -5.98 -8.07 -10.91
CA LEU A 59 -7.40 -8.41 -11.09
C LEU A 59 -7.98 -9.12 -9.85
N LEU A 60 -7.26 -10.07 -9.26
CA LEU A 60 -7.69 -10.76 -8.02
C LEU A 60 -7.78 -9.85 -6.79
N HIS A 61 -7.16 -8.67 -6.83
CA HIS A 61 -7.26 -7.64 -5.80
C HIS A 61 -8.09 -6.44 -6.24
N SER A 62 -8.84 -6.53 -7.34
CA SER A 62 -9.59 -5.39 -7.89
C SER A 62 -10.75 -4.92 -7.00
N ASP A 63 -11.19 -5.75 -6.04
CA ASP A 63 -12.06 -5.30 -4.94
C ASP A 63 -11.39 -4.25 -4.03
N GLN A 64 -10.07 -4.08 -4.10
CA GLN A 64 -9.30 -3.12 -3.32
C GLN A 64 -8.90 -1.86 -4.11
N TYR A 65 -9.18 -1.81 -5.41
CA TYR A 65 -8.73 -0.74 -6.30
C TYR A 65 -9.86 -0.23 -7.20
N ASN A 66 -9.68 0.98 -7.73
CA ASN A 66 -10.37 1.44 -8.91
C ASN A 66 -9.38 1.39 -10.08
N ILE A 67 -9.46 0.34 -10.89
CA ILE A 67 -8.59 0.20 -12.08
C ILE A 67 -9.21 1.06 -13.19
N THR A 68 -8.48 2.08 -13.64
CA THR A 68 -8.97 3.09 -14.58
C THR A 68 -8.33 3.00 -15.95
N GLY A 69 -7.23 2.26 -16.10
CA GLY A 69 -6.58 2.01 -17.38
C GLY A 69 -5.55 0.89 -17.30
N ILE A 70 -5.49 0.07 -18.34
CA ILE A 70 -4.44 -0.93 -18.55
C ILE A 70 -3.92 -0.73 -19.96
N VAL A 71 -2.75 -0.13 -20.10
CA VAL A 71 -2.25 0.34 -21.39
C VAL A 71 -1.02 -0.46 -21.81
N ALA A 72 -1.13 -1.12 -22.96
CA ALA A 72 0.02 -1.74 -23.59
C ALA A 72 0.98 -0.66 -24.09
N THR A 73 2.24 -0.75 -23.66
CA THR A 73 3.30 0.22 -23.92
C THR A 73 4.55 -0.52 -24.41
N THR A 74 5.63 0.20 -24.69
CA THR A 74 6.93 -0.37 -25.07
C THR A 74 7.92 -0.23 -23.92
N SER A 75 9.05 -0.92 -23.98
CA SER A 75 10.18 -0.74 -23.06
C SER A 75 11.51 -0.88 -23.81
N TYR A 76 12.62 -0.89 -23.11
CA TYR A 76 13.91 -1.26 -23.69
C TYR A 76 13.89 -2.69 -24.27
N TRP A 77 13.19 -3.60 -23.59
CA TRP A 77 13.13 -5.01 -23.93
C TRP A 77 12.07 -5.33 -24.99
N LEU A 78 11.01 -4.53 -25.08
CA LEU A 78 9.99 -4.59 -26.14
C LEU A 78 9.81 -3.20 -26.78
N ASN A 79 10.76 -2.80 -27.62
CA ASN A 79 10.97 -1.39 -27.99
C ASN A 79 10.16 -0.82 -29.16
N SER A 80 9.44 -1.65 -29.91
CA SER A 80 8.80 -1.24 -31.16
C SER A 80 7.48 -1.95 -31.42
N THR A 81 6.86 -2.51 -30.39
CA THR A 81 5.60 -3.23 -30.50
C THR A 81 4.81 -3.14 -29.21
N VAL A 82 3.49 -3.04 -29.33
CA VAL A 82 2.53 -3.10 -28.21
C VAL A 82 1.60 -4.30 -28.41
N ARG A 83 1.10 -4.87 -27.30
CA ARG A 83 0.34 -6.13 -27.29
C ARG A 83 -0.95 -6.04 -26.44
N PRO A 84 -1.87 -5.10 -26.73
CA PRO A 84 -3.13 -4.98 -25.98
C PRO A 84 -3.96 -6.28 -26.00
N GLU A 85 -3.84 -7.09 -27.05
CA GLU A 85 -4.49 -8.39 -27.17
C GLU A 85 -4.08 -9.39 -26.08
N ALA A 86 -2.86 -9.27 -25.53
CA ALA A 86 -2.42 -10.11 -24.43
C ALA A 86 -3.14 -9.75 -23.12
N ILE A 87 -3.39 -8.46 -22.90
CA ILE A 87 -4.20 -7.97 -21.76
C ILE A 87 -5.63 -8.49 -21.92
N LEU A 88 -6.21 -8.31 -23.12
CA LEU A 88 -7.56 -8.75 -23.44
C LEU A 88 -7.74 -10.26 -23.28
N ASN A 89 -6.72 -11.06 -23.60
CA ASN A 89 -6.78 -12.50 -23.41
C ASN A 89 -7.02 -12.87 -21.94
N THR A 90 -6.30 -12.24 -21.01
CA THR A 90 -6.48 -12.44 -19.56
C THR A 90 -7.81 -11.89 -19.06
N THR A 91 -8.25 -10.71 -19.51
CA THR A 91 -9.55 -10.15 -19.09
C THR A 91 -10.74 -10.92 -19.66
N SER A 92 -10.56 -11.60 -20.80
CA SER A 92 -11.65 -12.28 -21.50
C SER A 92 -12.29 -13.44 -20.70
N VAL A 93 -11.54 -14.01 -19.76
CA VAL A 93 -11.98 -15.11 -18.89
C VAL A 93 -12.46 -14.64 -17.52
N TRP A 94 -12.48 -13.34 -17.27
CA TRP A 94 -12.80 -12.78 -15.96
C TRP A 94 -14.20 -13.17 -15.45
N ASP A 95 -15.19 -13.25 -16.34
CA ASP A 95 -16.56 -13.70 -15.98
C ASP A 95 -16.62 -15.13 -15.44
N GLN A 96 -15.60 -15.97 -15.71
CA GLN A 96 -15.56 -17.35 -15.21
C GLN A 96 -15.34 -17.42 -13.69
N VAL A 97 -14.89 -16.32 -13.07
CA VAL A 97 -14.54 -16.28 -11.64
C VAL A 97 -15.30 -15.22 -10.84
N LEU A 98 -15.97 -14.28 -11.52
CA LEU A 98 -16.65 -13.16 -10.87
C LEU A 98 -17.71 -13.60 -9.86
N ASP A 99 -18.52 -14.60 -10.22
CA ASP A 99 -19.56 -15.11 -9.32
C ASP A 99 -18.96 -15.69 -8.04
N GLN A 100 -17.87 -16.46 -8.15
CA GLN A 100 -17.19 -17.04 -6.99
C GLN A 100 -16.51 -15.95 -6.15
N LEU A 101 -15.86 -14.96 -6.77
CA LEU A 101 -15.25 -13.84 -6.05
C LEU A 101 -16.28 -13.05 -5.23
N HIS A 102 -17.48 -12.83 -5.76
CA HIS A 102 -18.58 -12.18 -5.03
C HIS A 102 -19.12 -13.00 -3.85
N LEU A 103 -18.84 -14.30 -3.76
CA LEU A 103 -19.18 -15.09 -2.57
C LEU A 103 -18.25 -14.81 -1.39
N HIS A 104 -17.05 -14.28 -1.64
CA HIS A 104 -15.98 -14.09 -0.66
C HIS A 104 -15.73 -12.62 -0.30
N SER A 105 -16.30 -11.69 -1.07
CA SER A 105 -16.05 -10.27 -0.90
C SER A 105 -17.26 -9.43 -1.27
N ASP A 106 -17.70 -8.59 -0.34
CA ASP A 106 -18.69 -7.53 -0.56
C ASP A 106 -18.10 -6.32 -1.33
N GLY A 107 -16.81 -6.39 -1.68
CA GLY A 107 -16.13 -5.36 -2.45
C GLY A 107 -16.53 -5.41 -3.92
N HIS A 108 -16.47 -4.25 -4.59
CA HIS A 108 -16.76 -4.17 -6.01
C HIS A 108 -15.62 -4.73 -6.86
N PHE A 109 -15.88 -5.81 -7.59
CA PHE A 109 -15.04 -6.27 -8.70
C PHE A 109 -15.54 -5.67 -10.03
N PRO A 110 -14.64 -5.24 -10.93
CA PRO A 110 -15.03 -4.73 -12.24
C PRO A 110 -15.62 -5.84 -13.11
N THR A 111 -16.55 -5.51 -14.01
CA THR A 111 -17.03 -6.47 -15.02
C THR A 111 -15.97 -6.70 -16.09
N LYS A 112 -16.07 -7.80 -16.82
CA LYS A 112 -15.23 -8.04 -18.00
C LYS A 112 -15.34 -6.91 -19.02
N GLU A 113 -16.54 -6.47 -19.37
CA GLU A 113 -16.75 -5.42 -20.37
C GLU A 113 -16.08 -4.11 -19.96
N TYR A 114 -16.16 -3.78 -18.66
CA TYR A 114 -15.46 -2.61 -18.13
C TYR A 114 -13.95 -2.77 -18.28
N LEU A 115 -13.37 -3.90 -17.85
CA LEU A 115 -11.93 -4.16 -18.00
C LEU A 115 -11.47 -4.06 -19.46
N GLU A 116 -12.20 -4.68 -20.39
CA GLU A 116 -11.89 -4.60 -21.82
C GLU A 116 -12.00 -3.16 -22.36
N SER A 117 -12.97 -2.37 -21.86
CA SER A 117 -13.17 -0.98 -22.29
C SER A 117 -12.03 -0.04 -21.90
N ILE A 118 -11.29 -0.36 -20.83
CA ILE A 118 -10.16 0.44 -20.32
C ILE A 118 -8.80 -0.08 -20.82
N VAL A 119 -8.77 -1.17 -21.61
CA VAL A 119 -7.57 -1.58 -22.34
C VAL A 119 -7.33 -0.59 -23.48
N LYS A 120 -6.11 -0.05 -23.55
CA LYS A 120 -5.66 0.88 -24.60
C LYS A 120 -4.23 0.55 -25.04
N SER A 121 -3.78 1.24 -26.07
CA SER A 121 -2.42 1.14 -26.59
C SER A 121 -1.71 2.48 -26.60
N GLY A 122 -0.47 2.48 -26.16
CA GLY A 122 0.52 3.51 -26.50
C GLY A 122 0.99 3.36 -27.95
N HIS A 123 1.89 4.25 -28.37
CA HIS A 123 2.55 4.11 -29.67
C HIS A 123 3.59 2.97 -29.65
N PRO A 124 3.76 2.22 -30.76
CA PRO A 124 4.74 1.12 -30.86
C PRO A 124 6.15 1.66 -31.16
N VAL A 125 6.61 2.65 -30.39
CA VAL A 125 7.92 3.29 -30.55
C VAL A 125 8.59 3.49 -29.19
N TYR A 126 9.92 3.48 -29.17
CA TYR A 126 10.69 3.48 -27.93
C TYR A 126 10.75 4.86 -27.28
N GLY A 127 10.26 4.95 -26.03
CA GLY A 127 10.49 6.11 -25.18
C GLY A 127 10.03 7.42 -25.84
N THR A 128 10.91 8.42 -25.81
CA THR A 128 10.68 9.76 -26.37
C THR A 128 10.50 9.80 -27.89
N GLN A 129 10.68 8.69 -28.64
CA GLN A 129 10.27 8.65 -30.06
C GLN A 129 8.77 8.88 -30.24
N ALA A 130 7.95 8.57 -29.22
CA ALA A 130 6.52 8.89 -29.19
C ALA A 130 6.24 10.39 -29.39
N PHE A 131 7.23 11.26 -29.21
CA PHE A 131 7.10 12.70 -29.41
C PHE A 131 7.08 13.15 -30.87
N GLU A 132 7.50 12.28 -31.78
CA GLU A 132 7.49 12.51 -33.24
C GLU A 132 6.15 12.11 -33.88
N GLU A 133 5.31 11.41 -33.12
CA GLU A 133 3.99 11.01 -33.56
C GLU A 133 3.05 12.21 -33.74
N LYS A 134 2.23 12.13 -34.80
CA LYS A 134 1.38 13.26 -35.21
C LYS A 134 0.13 13.43 -34.35
N THR A 135 -0.28 12.36 -33.68
CA THR A 135 -1.50 12.29 -32.88
C THR A 135 -1.21 11.60 -31.56
N LEU A 136 -1.97 11.94 -30.53
CA LEU A 136 -1.93 11.22 -29.27
C LEU A 136 -2.23 9.73 -29.48
N SER A 137 -1.51 8.86 -28.77
CA SER A 137 -1.91 7.45 -28.63
C SER A 137 -3.25 7.33 -27.91
N GLU A 138 -3.94 6.20 -28.10
CA GLU A 138 -5.18 5.91 -27.37
C GLU A 138 -4.95 5.90 -25.86
N GLY A 139 -3.81 5.35 -25.43
CA GLY A 139 -3.39 5.31 -24.04
C GLY A 139 -3.16 6.70 -23.45
N ALA A 140 -2.45 7.59 -24.16
CA ALA A 140 -2.18 8.94 -23.67
C ALA A 140 -3.46 9.77 -23.60
N LYS A 141 -4.34 9.65 -24.59
CA LYS A 141 -5.66 10.30 -24.57
C LYS A 141 -6.50 9.80 -23.38
N HIS A 142 -6.59 8.49 -23.20
CA HIS A 142 -7.35 7.89 -22.10
C HIS A 142 -6.79 8.30 -20.73
N LEU A 143 -5.47 8.36 -20.57
CA LEU A 143 -4.84 8.85 -19.34
C LEU A 143 -5.25 10.29 -19.02
N ILE A 144 -5.24 11.17 -20.03
CA ILE A 144 -5.67 12.57 -19.86
C ILE A 144 -7.14 12.62 -19.44
N ASP A 145 -8.01 11.88 -20.14
CA ASP A 145 -9.45 11.84 -19.87
C ASP A 145 -9.73 11.31 -18.44
N VAL A 146 -9.01 10.28 -17.99
CA VAL A 146 -9.11 9.77 -16.61
C VAL A 146 -8.72 10.84 -15.60
N VAL A 147 -7.54 11.46 -15.74
CA VAL A 147 -7.09 12.48 -14.79
C VAL A 147 -8.07 13.65 -14.74
N ASP A 148 -8.54 14.13 -15.88
CA ASP A 148 -9.50 15.24 -15.93
C ASP A 148 -10.87 14.86 -15.35
N GLY A 149 -11.29 13.60 -15.49
CA GLY A 149 -12.56 13.09 -14.99
C GLY A 149 -12.57 12.71 -13.50
N LEU A 150 -11.40 12.55 -12.87
CA LEU A 150 -11.31 12.22 -11.46
C LEU A 150 -11.89 13.36 -10.58
N PRO A 151 -12.47 13.06 -9.41
CA PRO A 151 -12.77 14.06 -8.39
C PRO A 151 -11.51 14.82 -7.93
N GLU A 152 -11.66 16.08 -7.51
CA GLU A 152 -10.52 16.98 -7.20
C GLU A 152 -9.55 16.41 -6.15
N ALA A 153 -10.06 15.72 -5.13
CA ALA A 153 -9.27 15.11 -4.06
C ALA A 153 -8.70 13.71 -4.40
N GLU A 154 -8.95 13.20 -5.61
CA GLU A 154 -8.44 11.91 -6.07
C GLU A 154 -7.10 12.05 -6.78
N ILE A 155 -6.24 11.07 -6.52
CA ILE A 155 -4.90 10.95 -7.07
C ILE A 155 -4.88 9.68 -7.93
N LEU A 156 -4.32 9.79 -9.13
CA LEU A 156 -4.07 8.65 -10.02
C LEU A 156 -2.66 8.10 -9.77
N HIS A 157 -2.59 6.83 -9.38
CA HIS A 157 -1.33 6.09 -9.26
C HIS A 157 -1.04 5.35 -10.56
N VAL A 158 0.01 5.79 -11.25
CA VAL A 158 0.49 5.21 -12.49
C VAL A 158 1.61 4.22 -12.19
N GLY A 159 1.40 2.94 -12.49
CA GLY A 159 2.42 1.90 -12.45
C GLY A 159 3.11 1.77 -13.80
N GLY A 160 4.41 2.03 -13.86
CA GLY A 160 5.25 1.78 -15.03
C GLY A 160 5.91 0.41 -14.93
N TRP A 161 5.27 -0.61 -15.49
CA TRP A 161 5.77 -1.99 -15.55
C TRP A 161 6.82 -2.11 -16.67
N GLY A 162 6.58 -1.42 -17.79
CA GLY A 162 7.55 -1.22 -18.87
C GLY A 162 8.09 0.20 -18.95
N GLY A 163 8.10 0.75 -20.17
CA GLY A 163 8.36 2.16 -20.42
C GLY A 163 7.20 3.06 -20.01
N VAL A 164 7.49 4.35 -19.83
CA VAL A 164 6.51 5.37 -19.40
C VAL A 164 6.25 6.41 -20.48
N GLN A 165 6.55 6.08 -21.75
CA GLN A 165 6.39 7.02 -22.86
C GLN A 165 4.96 7.50 -23.04
N THR A 166 3.97 6.66 -22.76
CA THR A 166 2.55 7.03 -22.86
C THR A 166 2.21 8.17 -21.89
N LEU A 167 2.74 8.12 -20.65
CA LEU A 167 2.59 9.21 -19.69
C LEU A 167 3.40 10.44 -20.12
N ALA A 168 4.63 10.26 -20.62
CA ALA A 168 5.45 11.38 -21.10
C ALA A 168 4.78 12.12 -22.27
N GLU A 169 4.16 11.39 -23.19
CA GLU A 169 3.36 11.92 -24.31
C GLU A 169 2.19 12.75 -23.78
N ALA A 170 1.40 12.20 -22.85
CA ALA A 170 0.28 12.91 -22.22
C ALA A 170 0.74 14.20 -21.53
N LEU A 171 1.82 14.14 -20.73
CA LEU A 171 2.39 15.29 -20.04
C LEU A 171 2.90 16.36 -21.02
N LYS A 172 3.58 15.96 -22.10
CA LYS A 172 4.03 16.86 -23.17
C LYS A 172 2.85 17.58 -23.81
N TYR A 173 1.78 16.86 -24.12
CA TYR A 173 0.57 17.40 -24.74
C TYR A 173 -0.18 18.35 -23.80
N VAL A 174 -0.38 17.96 -22.53
CA VAL A 174 -1.01 18.82 -21.53
C VAL A 174 -0.23 20.12 -21.34
N ARG A 175 1.10 20.06 -21.31
CA ARG A 175 1.96 21.25 -21.20
C ARG A 175 1.90 22.15 -22.44
N SER A 176 1.72 21.59 -23.65
CA SER A 176 1.66 22.38 -24.88
C SER A 176 0.28 22.98 -25.17
N THR A 177 -0.79 22.42 -24.58
CA THR A 177 -2.17 22.81 -24.88
C THR A 177 -2.87 23.55 -23.75
N ARG A 178 -2.36 23.47 -22.50
CA ARG A 178 -2.96 24.13 -21.33
C ARG A 178 -2.10 25.28 -20.83
N LYS A 179 -2.70 26.13 -19.98
CA LYS A 179 -1.96 27.16 -19.25
C LYS A 179 -1.08 26.53 -18.15
N PRO A 180 0.03 27.16 -17.74
CA PRO A 180 0.95 26.60 -16.75
C PRO A 180 0.28 26.07 -15.47
N HIS A 181 -0.59 26.86 -14.84
CA HIS A 181 -1.29 26.43 -13.61
C HIS A 181 -2.22 25.22 -13.81
N GLN A 182 -2.75 25.02 -15.02
CA GLN A 182 -3.58 23.86 -15.34
C GLN A 182 -2.71 22.61 -15.57
N THR A 183 -1.52 22.79 -16.14
CA THR A 183 -0.51 21.73 -16.21
C THR A 183 -0.04 21.34 -14.81
N ASP A 184 0.25 22.30 -13.94
CA ASP A 184 0.66 22.05 -12.55
C ASP A 184 -0.44 21.29 -11.79
N ALA A 185 -1.70 21.70 -11.94
CA ALA A 185 -2.84 21.01 -11.34
C ALA A 185 -3.04 19.59 -11.88
N PHE A 186 -2.77 19.35 -13.18
CA PHE A 186 -2.79 18.01 -13.75
C PHE A 186 -1.68 17.14 -13.16
N VAL A 187 -0.46 17.67 -13.08
CA VAL A 187 0.72 16.96 -12.55
C VAL A 187 0.56 16.65 -11.05
N SER A 188 -0.01 17.56 -10.26
CA SER A 188 -0.20 17.34 -8.82
C SER A 188 -1.12 16.17 -8.48
N ARG A 189 -1.93 15.72 -9.43
CA ARG A 189 -2.89 14.61 -9.30
C ARG A 189 -2.34 13.27 -9.73
N LEU A 190 -1.07 13.23 -10.17
CA LEU A 190 -0.41 12.01 -10.61
C LEU A 190 0.63 11.56 -9.59
N ARG A 191 0.75 10.25 -9.42
CA ARG A 191 1.87 9.57 -8.76
C ARG A 191 2.40 8.54 -9.74
N LEU A 192 3.72 8.49 -9.91
CA LEU A 192 4.35 7.52 -10.79
C LEU A 192 5.25 6.59 -9.97
N TYR A 193 5.08 5.29 -10.12
CA TYR A 193 6.00 4.28 -9.61
C TYR A 193 6.46 3.42 -10.79
N THR A 194 7.74 3.50 -11.14
CA THR A 194 8.35 2.67 -12.18
C THR A 194 9.22 1.55 -11.63
N ILE A 195 9.22 0.41 -12.32
CA ILE A 195 10.13 -0.71 -12.07
C ILE A 195 11.49 -0.39 -12.70
N SER A 196 12.26 0.42 -11.98
CA SER A 196 13.39 1.15 -12.56
C SER A 196 12.93 2.04 -13.73
N ASP A 197 13.83 2.62 -14.52
CA ASP A 197 13.44 3.27 -15.78
C ASP A 197 13.77 2.32 -16.94
N GLN A 198 12.75 1.84 -17.65
CA GLN A 198 12.92 0.94 -18.79
C GLN A 198 12.86 1.65 -20.15
N ASP A 199 12.80 2.98 -20.18
CA ASP A 199 12.96 3.77 -21.40
C ASP A 199 13.64 5.11 -21.11
N ASN A 200 13.84 5.93 -22.15
CA ASN A 200 14.38 7.29 -21.98
C ASN A 200 13.30 8.35 -21.65
N ALA A 201 12.03 7.96 -21.54
CA ALA A 201 10.94 8.86 -21.18
C ALA A 201 10.89 9.09 -19.66
N GLY A 202 11.23 8.09 -18.84
CA GLY A 202 11.35 8.25 -17.38
C GLY A 202 12.30 9.38 -16.96
N PRO A 203 13.58 9.38 -17.40
CA PRO A 203 14.50 10.49 -17.17
C PRO A 203 13.99 11.83 -17.71
N TRP A 204 13.32 11.83 -18.88
CA TRP A 204 12.73 13.06 -19.44
C TRP A 204 11.63 13.63 -18.54
N ILE A 205 10.75 12.79 -17.98
CA ILE A 205 9.71 13.21 -17.02
C ILE A 205 10.36 13.84 -15.79
N ARG A 206 11.36 13.19 -15.18
CA ARG A 206 12.04 13.69 -13.98
C ARG A 206 12.67 15.07 -14.18
N ILE A 207 13.19 15.35 -15.37
CA ILE A 207 13.78 16.65 -15.72
C ILE A 207 12.68 17.71 -15.97
N ASN A 208 11.58 17.34 -16.63
CA ASN A 208 10.59 18.28 -17.14
C ASN A 208 9.42 18.56 -16.20
N PHE A 209 9.15 17.64 -15.27
CA PHE A 209 8.05 17.69 -14.31
C PHE A 209 8.55 17.30 -12.91
N PRO A 210 9.50 18.06 -12.33
CA PRO A 210 10.13 17.71 -11.04
C PRO A 210 9.14 17.71 -9.87
N ARG A 211 7.94 18.28 -10.06
CA ARG A 211 6.83 18.29 -9.09
C ARG A 211 5.90 17.08 -9.21
N LEU A 212 6.13 16.17 -10.17
CA LEU A 212 5.50 14.86 -10.19
C LEU A 212 6.15 13.99 -9.11
N ASN A 213 5.36 13.47 -8.19
CA ASN A 213 5.82 12.49 -7.21
C ASN A 213 6.18 11.18 -7.95
N TYR A 214 7.46 10.84 -7.93
CA TYR A 214 8.07 9.78 -8.76
C TYR A 214 8.86 8.81 -7.88
N ILE A 215 8.43 7.56 -7.80
CA ILE A 215 9.15 6.45 -7.15
C ILE A 215 9.93 5.65 -8.21
N VAL A 216 11.23 5.46 -8.00
CA VAL A 216 12.09 4.71 -8.93
C VAL A 216 13.33 4.13 -8.28
N SER A 217 13.72 2.93 -8.73
CA SER A 217 15.06 2.41 -8.49
C SER A 217 16.06 2.97 -9.52
N ILE A 218 16.97 3.83 -9.07
CA ILE A 218 18.03 4.41 -9.91
C ILE A 218 19.33 3.64 -9.65
N HIS A 219 19.85 3.00 -10.70
CA HIS A 219 21.09 2.25 -10.69
C HIS A 219 21.72 2.28 -12.07
N GLY A 220 22.94 1.73 -12.23
CA GLY A 220 23.51 1.51 -13.56
C GLY A 220 22.59 0.62 -14.41
N PHE A 221 22.54 0.83 -15.73
CA PHE A 221 21.62 0.06 -16.58
C PHE A 221 21.81 -1.46 -16.39
N ASN A 222 20.71 -2.21 -16.20
CA ASN A 222 20.66 -3.64 -15.88
C ASN A 222 21.30 -4.09 -14.56
N VAL A 223 21.69 -3.18 -13.67
CA VAL A 223 22.18 -3.48 -12.32
C VAL A 223 20.99 -3.70 -11.36
N TYR A 224 20.06 -4.58 -11.75
CA TYR A 224 18.78 -4.76 -11.05
C TYR A 224 18.92 -5.32 -9.63
N TYR A 225 20.05 -5.95 -9.29
CA TYR A 225 20.31 -6.40 -7.92
C TYR A 225 20.43 -5.24 -6.91
N GLU A 226 20.49 -3.98 -7.36
CA GLU A 226 20.40 -2.78 -6.49
C GLU A 226 18.96 -2.29 -6.33
N ALA A 227 18.03 -2.79 -7.14
CA ALA A 227 16.67 -2.31 -7.21
C ALA A 227 15.76 -2.93 -6.14
N THR A 228 14.95 -2.08 -5.52
CA THR A 228 14.02 -2.48 -4.46
C THR A 228 13.04 -3.56 -4.92
N TRP A 229 12.50 -3.43 -6.13
CA TRP A 229 11.45 -4.31 -6.68
C TRP A 229 11.89 -5.78 -6.78
N THR A 230 13.18 -6.08 -6.94
CA THR A 230 13.70 -7.45 -6.95
C THR A 230 13.46 -8.19 -5.63
N GLY A 231 13.17 -7.45 -4.54
CA GLY A 231 12.69 -8.02 -3.28
C GLY A 231 11.34 -8.70 -3.37
N PHE A 232 10.56 -8.52 -4.45
CA PHE A 232 9.31 -9.25 -4.61
C PHE A 232 9.55 -10.76 -4.75
N SER A 233 10.52 -11.14 -5.59
CA SER A 233 10.83 -12.54 -5.92
C SER A 233 12.12 -13.08 -5.30
N GLY A 234 13.07 -12.22 -4.95
CA GLY A 234 14.40 -12.60 -4.43
C GLY A 234 14.89 -11.73 -3.28
N GLY A 235 16.21 -11.50 -3.22
CA GLY A 235 16.85 -10.73 -2.14
C GLY A 235 17.54 -11.62 -1.11
N VAL A 236 18.68 -11.15 -0.62
CA VAL A 236 19.53 -11.88 0.34
C VAL A 236 18.80 -12.04 1.67
N GLY A 237 18.85 -13.25 2.24
CA GLY A 237 18.18 -13.59 3.50
C GLY A 237 16.68 -13.90 3.39
N SER A 238 16.09 -13.72 2.21
CA SER A 238 14.66 -13.93 1.99
C SER A 238 14.29 -15.40 1.76
N ASP A 239 13.02 -15.77 1.97
CA ASP A 239 12.51 -17.10 1.62
C ASP A 239 12.13 -17.18 0.13
N THR A 240 13.00 -17.74 -0.70
CA THR A 240 12.75 -17.92 -2.14
C THR A 240 11.91 -19.17 -2.45
N SER A 241 11.54 -19.97 -1.44
CA SER A 241 10.63 -21.10 -1.67
C SER A 241 9.20 -20.64 -1.97
N LEU A 242 8.84 -19.41 -1.57
CA LEU A 242 7.54 -18.77 -1.79
C LEU A 242 7.37 -18.13 -3.17
N THR A 243 8.42 -18.14 -4.00
CA THR A 243 8.47 -17.45 -5.29
C THR A 243 9.05 -18.34 -6.39
N ASN A 244 9.20 -19.64 -6.13
CA ASN A 244 9.67 -20.62 -7.11
C ASN A 244 8.52 -21.26 -7.90
N GLN A 245 8.84 -21.90 -9.02
CA GLN A 245 7.85 -22.51 -9.90
C GLN A 245 6.96 -23.54 -9.18
N ALA A 246 7.52 -24.35 -8.28
CA ALA A 246 6.74 -25.34 -7.54
C ALA A 246 5.67 -24.70 -6.64
N TYR A 247 5.98 -23.55 -6.04
CA TYR A 247 5.02 -22.77 -5.27
C TYR A 247 3.92 -22.18 -6.16
N LEU A 248 4.28 -21.58 -7.29
CA LEU A 248 3.32 -21.04 -8.26
C LEU A 248 2.37 -22.12 -8.78
N THR A 249 2.91 -23.26 -9.23
CA THR A 249 2.11 -24.36 -9.75
C THR A 249 1.12 -24.88 -8.71
N LYS A 250 1.52 -24.93 -7.45
CA LYS A 250 0.65 -25.39 -6.36
C LYS A 250 -0.42 -24.36 -5.99
N ASN A 251 -0.08 -23.09 -5.92
CA ASN A 251 -0.92 -22.09 -5.25
C ASN A 251 -1.58 -21.08 -6.21
N PHE A 252 -0.98 -20.78 -7.37
CA PHE A 252 -1.43 -19.72 -8.28
C PHE A 252 -1.88 -20.22 -9.64
N GLN A 253 -1.25 -21.27 -10.19
CA GLN A 253 -1.58 -21.82 -11.51
C GLN A 253 -2.70 -22.87 -11.44
N ILE A 254 -3.76 -22.57 -10.69
CA ILE A 254 -4.90 -23.44 -10.46
C ILE A 254 -6.21 -22.69 -10.74
N GLY A 255 -7.29 -23.44 -10.95
CA GLY A 255 -8.59 -22.86 -11.28
C GLY A 255 -8.65 -22.19 -12.66
N PRO A 256 -9.71 -21.42 -12.94
CA PRO A 256 -9.94 -20.83 -14.26
C PRO A 256 -8.88 -19.82 -14.72
N LEU A 257 -8.25 -19.09 -13.78
CA LEU A 257 -7.18 -18.14 -14.10
C LEU A 257 -5.79 -18.76 -14.15
N GLY A 258 -5.62 -20.00 -13.68
CA GLY A 258 -4.33 -20.68 -13.64
C GLY A 258 -3.56 -20.68 -14.97
N PRO A 259 -4.19 -20.99 -16.12
CA PRO A 259 -3.54 -20.93 -17.43
C PRO A 259 -3.06 -19.54 -17.87
N TYR A 260 -3.55 -18.46 -17.24
CA TYR A 260 -3.17 -17.08 -17.52
C TYR A 260 -2.07 -16.57 -16.58
N TYR A 261 -1.65 -17.40 -15.63
CA TYR A 261 -0.49 -17.18 -14.78
C TYR A 261 0.67 -18.04 -15.32
N PRO A 262 1.54 -17.50 -16.20
CA PRO A 262 2.55 -18.31 -16.90
C PRO A 262 3.68 -18.78 -15.99
N ASP A 263 4.53 -19.67 -16.52
CA ASP A 263 5.74 -20.14 -15.82
C ASP A 263 6.81 -19.05 -15.72
N ILE A 264 7.61 -19.10 -14.65
CA ILE A 264 8.73 -18.18 -14.44
C ILE A 264 9.79 -18.41 -15.51
N ARG A 265 10.21 -17.32 -16.17
CA ARG A 265 11.38 -17.31 -17.05
C ARG A 265 12.61 -16.68 -16.39
N TYR A 266 12.44 -15.53 -15.74
CA TYR A 266 13.53 -14.78 -15.09
C TYR A 266 13.23 -14.51 -13.62
N SER A 267 12.13 -13.81 -13.37
CA SER A 267 11.65 -13.50 -12.03
C SER A 267 10.13 -13.66 -11.95
N MET A 268 9.60 -13.68 -10.73
CA MET A 268 8.16 -13.70 -10.49
C MET A 268 7.68 -12.27 -10.24
N GLU A 269 6.71 -11.80 -11.02
CA GLU A 269 5.93 -10.58 -10.75
C GLU A 269 6.79 -9.36 -10.39
N GLY A 270 7.76 -9.00 -11.23
CA GLY A 270 8.63 -7.84 -11.00
C GLY A 270 7.87 -6.53 -10.79
N ASP A 271 6.68 -6.41 -11.40
CA ASP A 271 5.91 -5.17 -11.47
C ASP A 271 4.83 -4.99 -10.43
N THR A 272 4.47 -6.09 -9.76
CA THR A 272 3.47 -6.12 -8.69
C THR A 272 3.71 -5.10 -7.56
N PRO A 273 4.96 -4.78 -7.15
CA PRO A 273 5.20 -3.73 -6.17
C PRO A 273 4.54 -2.38 -6.47
N THR A 274 4.36 -2.02 -7.75
CA THR A 274 3.81 -0.70 -8.17
C THR A 274 2.39 -0.46 -7.64
N PHE A 275 1.51 -1.46 -7.69
CA PHE A 275 0.14 -1.34 -7.19
C PHE A 275 0.02 -1.81 -5.74
N LEU A 276 0.79 -2.83 -5.30
CA LEU A 276 0.79 -3.24 -3.89
C LEU A 276 1.29 -2.13 -2.95
N HIS A 277 2.07 -1.17 -3.46
CA HIS A 277 2.42 0.05 -2.74
C HIS A 277 1.20 0.82 -2.22
N THR A 278 0.09 0.75 -2.96
CA THR A 278 -1.14 1.50 -2.70
C THR A 278 -2.24 0.68 -2.05
N MET A 279 -2.03 -0.61 -1.81
CA MET A 279 -3.07 -1.47 -1.21
C MET A 279 -3.45 -0.96 0.18
N VAL A 280 -4.74 -0.92 0.50
CA VAL A 280 -5.22 -0.46 1.82
C VAL A 280 -5.28 -1.63 2.80
N ASN A 281 -4.12 -2.14 3.18
CA ASN A 281 -3.94 -3.23 4.15
C ASN A 281 -3.56 -2.74 5.55
N GLY A 282 -3.45 -1.42 5.73
CA GLY A 282 -3.12 -0.73 6.98
C GLY A 282 -1.63 -0.62 7.33
N ILE A 283 -0.73 -1.16 6.49
CA ILE A 283 0.73 -0.96 6.63
C ILE A 283 1.31 -0.03 5.57
N ASN A 284 0.78 -0.07 4.36
CA ASN A 284 1.30 0.67 3.21
C ASN A 284 1.19 2.19 3.38
N GLY A 285 2.26 2.90 2.99
CA GLY A 285 2.25 4.36 2.92
C GLY A 285 1.67 4.94 1.63
N GLY A 286 1.61 4.17 0.54
CA GLY A 286 1.14 4.65 -0.76
C GLY A 286 -0.29 5.21 -0.81
N PRO A 287 -1.30 4.63 -0.13
CA PRO A 287 -2.65 5.21 -0.09
C PRO A 287 -2.70 6.64 0.46
N GLU A 288 -1.68 7.04 1.24
CA GLU A 288 -1.61 8.32 1.94
C GLU A 288 -0.44 9.19 1.46
N ASP A 289 0.16 8.87 0.31
CA ASP A 289 1.27 9.61 -0.29
C ASP A 289 2.53 9.69 0.60
N HIS A 290 2.83 8.58 1.29
CA HIS A 290 4.00 8.42 2.16
C HIS A 290 4.93 7.28 1.73
N PRO A 291 5.71 7.42 0.63
CA PRO A 291 6.65 6.39 0.17
C PRO A 291 7.68 5.96 1.22
N GLU A 292 8.03 6.87 2.13
CA GLU A 292 8.99 6.66 3.21
C GLU A 292 8.46 5.77 4.34
N TRP A 293 7.15 5.51 4.39
CA TRP A 293 6.57 4.67 5.44
C TRP A 293 6.79 3.18 5.20
N GLY A 294 6.99 2.78 3.95
CA GLY A 294 7.17 1.38 3.55
C GLY A 294 5.87 0.61 3.47
N GLY A 295 5.98 -0.65 3.05
CA GLY A 295 4.85 -1.54 2.82
C GLY A 295 5.15 -2.61 1.78
N TRP A 296 4.11 -3.26 1.26
CA TRP A 296 4.23 -4.36 0.30
C TRP A 296 4.84 -3.96 -1.03
N GLY A 297 4.78 -2.67 -1.40
CA GLY A 297 5.44 -2.12 -2.58
C GLY A 297 6.87 -1.58 -2.32
N GLY A 298 7.40 -1.72 -1.10
CA GLY A 298 8.71 -1.22 -0.71
C GLY A 298 8.67 0.10 0.05
N ARG A 299 9.84 0.56 0.48
CA ARG A 299 10.07 1.84 1.16
C ARG A 299 11.03 2.69 0.34
N TYR A 300 10.79 4.00 0.30
CA TYR A 300 11.56 4.94 -0.52
C TYR A 300 11.82 6.24 0.23
N ASN A 301 13.05 6.74 0.15
CA ASN A 301 13.40 8.04 0.72
C ASN A 301 13.47 9.09 -0.40
N LEU A 302 13.14 10.33 -0.04
CA LEU A 302 13.24 11.46 -0.94
C LEU A 302 14.71 11.73 -1.27
N VAL A 303 15.03 11.82 -2.56
CA VAL A 303 16.39 12.09 -3.06
C VAL A 303 16.81 13.53 -2.76
N ASP A 304 15.88 14.47 -2.89
CA ASP A 304 16.10 15.89 -2.66
C ASP A 304 15.30 16.38 -1.44
N PRO A 305 15.94 16.53 -0.25
CA PRO A 305 15.24 16.96 0.96
C PRO A 305 14.64 18.38 0.85
N SER A 306 15.11 19.20 -0.10
CA SER A 306 14.52 20.53 -0.35
C SER A 306 13.16 20.46 -1.05
N ARG A 307 12.76 19.28 -1.54
CA ARG A 307 11.52 19.02 -2.28
C ARG A 307 11.40 19.85 -3.57
N GLN A 308 12.49 20.35 -4.13
CA GLN A 308 12.45 20.94 -5.48
C GLN A 308 12.16 19.84 -6.52
N MET A 309 12.70 18.64 -6.29
CA MET A 309 12.33 17.41 -6.98
C MET A 309 11.60 16.45 -6.03
N LEU A 310 10.41 15.99 -6.42
CA LEU A 310 9.64 14.97 -5.70
C LEU A 310 10.01 13.56 -6.18
N LEU A 311 11.32 13.27 -6.13
CA LEU A 311 11.91 12.01 -6.58
C LEU A 311 12.24 11.13 -5.37
N TRP A 312 11.71 9.92 -5.35
CA TRP A 312 11.86 8.94 -4.29
C TRP A 312 12.67 7.75 -4.80
N ALA A 313 13.75 7.40 -4.10
CA ALA A 313 14.66 6.34 -4.50
C ALA A 313 14.84 5.28 -3.40
N ASN A 314 15.54 4.22 -3.76
CA ASN A 314 15.80 3.08 -2.89
C ASN A 314 16.32 3.52 -1.52
N THR A 315 15.78 2.91 -0.48
CA THR A 315 16.28 2.97 0.89
C THR A 315 16.20 1.56 1.45
N GLU A 316 16.79 1.32 2.61
CA GLU A 316 16.99 -0.02 3.15
C GLU A 316 16.21 -0.27 4.43
N ASP A 317 15.75 -1.51 4.60
CA ASP A 317 15.24 -2.01 5.88
C ASP A 317 16.22 -3.05 6.43
N THR A 318 16.24 -3.18 7.76
CA THR A 318 17.03 -4.20 8.45
C THR A 318 16.10 -5.30 8.95
N VAL A 319 16.23 -6.49 8.38
CA VAL A 319 15.28 -7.59 8.57
C VAL A 319 16.03 -8.88 8.87
N LEU A 320 15.54 -9.67 9.82
CA LEU A 320 16.05 -11.00 10.13
C LEU A 320 15.64 -11.96 9.01
N GLY A 321 16.63 -12.54 8.33
CA GLY A 321 16.42 -13.51 7.26
C GLY A 321 16.15 -14.93 7.74
N THR A 322 15.79 -15.81 6.82
CA THR A 322 15.57 -17.26 7.07
C THR A 322 16.86 -18.00 7.46
N ASP A 323 18.02 -17.40 7.15
CA ASP A 323 19.34 -17.85 7.58
C ASP A 323 19.70 -17.40 9.01
N ASN A 324 18.75 -16.79 9.72
CA ASN A 324 18.89 -16.26 11.08
C ASN A 324 19.97 -15.17 11.20
N LYS A 325 20.21 -14.42 10.11
CA LYS A 325 21.10 -13.25 10.08
C LYS A 325 20.32 -11.98 9.77
N SER A 326 20.82 -10.85 10.25
CA SER A 326 20.26 -9.55 9.91
C SER A 326 20.78 -9.10 8.56
N HIS A 327 19.87 -8.68 7.68
CA HIS A 327 20.19 -8.16 6.34
C HIS A 327 19.64 -6.75 6.22
N THR A 328 20.50 -5.81 5.84
CA THR A 328 20.15 -4.41 5.59
C THR A 328 20.28 -4.17 4.09
N THR A 329 19.15 -4.13 3.40
CA THR A 329 19.11 -4.03 1.92
C THR A 329 17.86 -3.29 1.44
N ALA A 330 17.88 -2.78 0.21
CA ALA A 330 16.71 -2.19 -0.43
C ALA A 330 15.59 -3.21 -0.63
N GLN A 331 15.94 -4.44 -1.02
CA GLN A 331 14.99 -5.53 -1.24
C GLN A 331 14.26 -5.94 0.04
N ALA A 332 14.91 -5.81 1.20
CA ALA A 332 14.31 -6.14 2.50
C ALA A 332 13.09 -5.28 2.82
N THR A 333 12.97 -4.10 2.20
CA THR A 333 11.76 -3.27 2.33
C THR A 333 10.53 -3.92 1.71
N ILE A 334 10.70 -4.89 0.80
CA ILE A 334 9.63 -5.70 0.19
C ILE A 334 9.59 -7.11 0.78
N TRP A 335 10.68 -7.87 0.74
CA TRP A 335 10.62 -9.31 1.01
C TRP A 335 10.24 -9.66 2.46
N ARG A 336 10.39 -8.70 3.39
CA ARG A 336 9.88 -8.83 4.76
C ARG A 336 8.38 -9.11 4.83
N TRP A 337 7.64 -8.72 3.79
CA TRP A 337 6.18 -8.91 3.68
C TRP A 337 5.79 -10.14 2.87
N ARG A 338 6.76 -10.90 2.35
CA ARG A 338 6.51 -11.94 1.33
C ARG A 338 5.52 -12.98 1.74
N GLN A 339 5.66 -13.53 2.94
CA GLN A 339 4.71 -14.53 3.40
C GLN A 339 3.28 -13.98 3.35
N ALA A 340 3.07 -12.72 3.73
CA ALA A 340 1.74 -12.16 3.80
C ALA A 340 1.10 -11.92 2.43
N TYR A 341 1.83 -11.34 1.46
CA TYR A 341 1.26 -11.12 0.13
C TYR A 341 1.12 -12.42 -0.69
N GLN A 342 1.89 -13.47 -0.38
CA GLN A 342 1.70 -14.79 -0.99
C GLN A 342 0.56 -15.57 -0.35
N ASP A 343 0.39 -15.48 0.98
CA ASP A 343 -0.76 -16.05 1.68
C ASP A 343 -2.07 -15.43 1.17
N GLU A 344 -2.14 -14.09 1.05
CA GLU A 344 -3.34 -13.42 0.55
C GLU A 344 -3.63 -13.72 -0.92
N MET A 345 -2.61 -13.75 -1.79
CA MET A 345 -2.82 -14.19 -3.17
C MET A 345 -3.31 -15.62 -3.24
N SER A 346 -2.76 -16.52 -2.42
CA SER A 346 -3.18 -17.92 -2.41
C SER A 346 -4.65 -18.03 -1.99
N ALA A 347 -5.08 -17.29 -0.97
CA ALA A 347 -6.49 -17.23 -0.56
C ALA A 347 -7.38 -16.69 -1.70
N ARG A 348 -6.97 -15.61 -2.36
CA ARG A 348 -7.75 -15.00 -3.45
C ARG A 348 -7.83 -15.87 -4.71
N VAL A 349 -6.79 -16.65 -5.01
CA VAL A 349 -6.87 -17.69 -6.04
C VAL A 349 -7.89 -18.77 -5.63
N GLN A 350 -7.91 -19.19 -4.36
CA GLN A 350 -8.92 -20.14 -3.88
C GLN A 350 -10.34 -19.58 -3.97
N TRP A 351 -10.55 -18.28 -3.75
CA TRP A 351 -11.86 -17.64 -3.92
C TRP A 351 -12.41 -17.77 -5.35
N THR A 352 -11.57 -18.00 -6.36
CA THR A 352 -12.02 -18.26 -7.74
C THR A 352 -12.51 -19.69 -7.99
N ILE A 353 -12.30 -20.59 -7.02
CA ILE A 353 -12.56 -22.04 -7.15
C ILE A 353 -13.62 -22.47 -6.13
N GLN A 354 -13.58 -21.89 -4.94
CA GLN A 354 -14.44 -22.26 -3.83
C GLN A 354 -15.87 -21.77 -4.07
N SER A 355 -16.83 -22.65 -3.78
CA SER A 355 -18.24 -22.44 -4.09
C SER A 355 -19.04 -21.79 -2.95
N ASN A 356 -18.38 -21.44 -1.85
CA ASN A 356 -19.02 -20.82 -0.69
C ASN A 356 -18.00 -20.08 0.18
N TYR A 357 -18.49 -19.02 0.85
CA TYR A 357 -17.74 -18.24 1.83
C TYR A 357 -17.02 -19.14 2.85
N SER A 358 -17.73 -20.11 3.46
CA SER A 358 -17.18 -20.93 4.55
C SER A 358 -15.97 -21.81 4.21
N SER A 359 -15.63 -21.97 2.93
CA SER A 359 -14.44 -22.71 2.51
C SER A 359 -13.19 -21.82 2.37
N GLY A 360 -13.38 -20.50 2.36
CA GLY A 360 -12.33 -19.52 2.14
C GLY A 360 -11.71 -18.96 3.42
N SER A 361 -10.64 -18.20 3.22
CA SER A 361 -9.97 -17.41 4.26
C SER A 361 -10.14 -15.94 3.94
N HIS A 362 -10.55 -15.13 4.91
CA HIS A 362 -10.89 -13.72 4.71
C HIS A 362 -10.04 -12.79 5.59
N PRO A 363 -9.86 -11.52 5.20
CA PRO A 363 -9.05 -10.59 5.96
C PRO A 363 -9.67 -10.28 7.34
N PRO A 364 -8.89 -10.33 8.43
CA PRO A 364 -9.37 -9.92 9.73
C PRO A 364 -9.65 -8.40 9.76
N VAL A 365 -10.56 -7.98 10.63
CA VAL A 365 -10.87 -6.56 10.85
C VAL A 365 -10.09 -6.04 12.03
N VAL A 366 -9.26 -5.02 11.78
CA VAL A 366 -8.35 -4.47 12.79
C VAL A 366 -8.87 -3.13 13.28
N SER A 367 -9.11 -3.04 14.58
CA SER A 367 -9.51 -1.81 15.26
C SER A 367 -8.48 -1.49 16.33
N ILE A 368 -8.12 -0.21 16.49
CA ILE A 368 -7.34 0.26 17.64
C ILE A 368 -8.13 1.38 18.33
N ASN A 369 -8.36 1.23 19.63
CA ASN A 369 -9.09 2.20 20.46
C ASN A 369 -10.45 2.60 19.85
N GLY A 370 -11.14 1.64 19.21
CA GLY A 370 -12.44 1.83 18.56
C GLY A 370 -12.37 2.45 17.15
N SER A 371 -11.19 2.83 16.64
CA SER A 371 -11.05 3.35 15.28
C SER A 371 -11.15 2.22 14.24
N CYS A 372 -12.21 2.26 13.43
CA CYS A 372 -12.45 1.33 12.32
C CYS A 372 -11.92 1.80 10.96
N SER A 373 -11.44 3.04 10.84
CA SER A 373 -10.97 3.59 9.56
C SER A 373 -9.86 2.73 8.96
N SER A 374 -9.70 2.72 7.64
CA SER A 374 -8.60 2.04 6.97
C SER A 374 -7.28 2.81 6.98
N SER A 375 -7.30 4.11 7.33
CA SER A 375 -6.12 4.98 7.42
C SER A 375 -5.25 4.71 8.65
N HIS A 376 -4.03 5.26 8.68
CA HIS A 376 -3.22 5.26 9.89
C HIS A 376 -3.90 6.02 11.05
N ILE A 377 -3.45 5.79 12.27
CA ILE A 377 -3.81 6.61 13.43
C ILE A 377 -2.63 7.53 13.75
N SER A 378 -2.89 8.80 14.03
CA SER A 378 -1.86 9.72 14.53
C SER A 378 -2.23 10.24 15.91
N TYR A 379 -1.27 10.18 16.83
CA TYR A 379 -1.38 10.79 18.15
C TYR A 379 -0.25 11.81 18.33
N THR A 380 -0.58 12.96 18.91
CA THR A 380 0.42 13.85 19.50
C THR A 380 0.60 13.46 20.96
N VAL A 381 1.85 13.22 21.37
CA VAL A 381 2.18 12.71 22.70
C VAL A 381 3.28 13.53 23.35
N SER A 382 3.22 13.70 24.67
CA SER A 382 4.27 14.37 25.42
C SER A 382 5.42 13.41 25.75
N PRO A 383 6.65 13.93 25.94
CA PRO A 383 7.75 13.14 26.48
C PRO A 383 7.36 12.44 27.79
N LEU A 384 7.85 11.20 27.98
CA LEU A 384 7.54 10.32 29.12
C LEU A 384 6.06 9.94 29.31
N GLN A 385 5.14 10.41 28.45
CA GLN A 385 3.74 10.01 28.48
C GLN A 385 3.60 8.49 28.29
N THR A 386 2.67 7.89 29.02
CA THR A 386 2.25 6.51 28.79
C THR A 386 0.99 6.51 27.93
N LEU A 387 1.01 5.76 26.83
CA LEU A 387 -0.12 5.55 25.93
C LEU A 387 -0.53 4.08 25.94
N THR A 388 -1.83 3.81 25.96
CA THR A 388 -2.40 2.47 25.79
C THR A 388 -3.11 2.38 24.44
N LEU A 389 -2.73 1.37 23.66
CA LEU A 389 -3.36 1.00 22.39
C LEU A 389 -4.05 -0.34 22.57
N SER A 390 -5.37 -0.38 22.38
CA SER A 390 -6.19 -1.57 22.54
C SER A 390 -6.75 -2.03 21.20
N ALA A 391 -6.43 -3.26 20.81
CA ALA A 391 -6.99 -3.95 19.66
C ALA A 391 -8.18 -4.85 20.00
N ALA A 392 -8.76 -4.71 21.20
CA ALA A 392 -9.79 -5.60 21.72
C ALA A 392 -11.06 -5.69 20.85
N SER A 393 -11.34 -4.66 20.05
CA SER A 393 -12.48 -4.61 19.11
C SER A 393 -12.17 -5.21 17.74
N SER A 394 -10.95 -5.73 17.52
CA SER A 394 -10.61 -6.46 16.30
C SER A 394 -11.31 -7.82 16.28
N TYR A 395 -11.66 -8.30 15.09
CA TYR A 395 -12.36 -9.57 14.96
C TYR A 395 -11.98 -10.32 13.68
N ASP A 396 -12.13 -11.64 13.73
CA ASP A 396 -12.04 -12.50 12.56
C ASP A 396 -13.45 -12.66 11.95
N PRO A 397 -13.69 -12.30 10.68
CA PRO A 397 -14.98 -12.56 10.06
C PRO A 397 -15.29 -14.06 9.94
N ASP A 398 -14.27 -14.91 10.05
CA ASP A 398 -14.39 -16.36 9.95
C ASP A 398 -14.51 -17.05 11.31
N ALA A 399 -14.58 -16.30 12.42
CA ALA A 399 -14.50 -16.84 13.78
C ALA A 399 -15.51 -17.95 14.10
N ASP A 400 -16.70 -17.90 13.52
CA ASP A 400 -17.79 -18.85 13.75
C ASP A 400 -17.75 -20.05 12.77
N LEU A 401 -16.77 -20.10 11.85
CA LEU A 401 -16.61 -21.17 10.88
C LEU A 401 -15.77 -22.33 11.45
N PRO A 402 -16.01 -23.58 11.01
CA PRO A 402 -15.21 -24.74 11.44
C PRO A 402 -13.73 -24.59 11.08
N GLY A 403 -12.81 -24.88 12.02
CA GLY A 403 -11.36 -24.80 11.79
C GLY A 403 -10.73 -23.44 12.13
N HIS A 404 -11.52 -22.49 12.63
CA HIS A 404 -11.08 -21.13 12.99
C HIS A 404 -10.94 -20.94 14.52
N GLU A 405 -10.88 -22.03 15.30
CA GLU A 405 -10.90 -22.00 16.77
C GLU A 405 -9.65 -21.33 17.38
N ARG A 406 -8.56 -21.21 16.60
CA ARG A 406 -7.35 -20.49 17.02
C ARG A 406 -7.56 -18.99 17.16
N GLY A 407 -8.56 -18.43 16.48
CA GLY A 407 -8.84 -17.00 16.46
C GLY A 407 -7.69 -16.15 15.92
N LEU A 408 -7.74 -14.85 16.22
CA LEU A 408 -6.75 -13.87 15.77
C LEU A 408 -5.42 -13.96 16.52
N GLU A 409 -4.31 -13.87 15.80
CA GLU A 409 -2.97 -13.69 16.38
C GLU A 409 -2.53 -12.21 16.27
N TYR A 410 -2.02 -11.63 17.36
CA TYR A 410 -1.64 -10.20 17.44
C TYR A 410 -0.13 -10.01 17.63
N SER A 411 0.46 -9.07 16.89
CA SER A 411 1.87 -8.69 17.06
C SER A 411 2.06 -7.18 17.05
N TRP A 412 2.63 -6.65 18.13
CA TRP A 412 2.97 -5.24 18.25
C TRP A 412 4.48 -5.06 18.13
N TRP A 413 4.90 -4.11 17.30
CA TRP A 413 6.31 -3.81 17.11
C TRP A 413 6.51 -2.36 16.65
N GLN A 414 7.73 -1.87 16.79
CA GLN A 414 8.13 -0.55 16.30
C GLN A 414 8.78 -0.70 14.91
N TYR A 415 8.26 0.03 13.93
CA TYR A 415 8.89 0.16 12.62
C TYR A 415 9.92 1.28 12.69
N LYS A 416 11.17 0.93 13.02
CA LYS A 416 12.21 1.92 13.35
C LYS A 416 12.66 2.73 12.14
N GLU A 417 12.77 2.11 10.98
CA GLU A 417 13.25 2.75 9.74
C GLU A 417 12.44 3.98 9.31
N PRO A 418 11.10 3.93 9.19
CA PRO A 418 10.29 5.12 8.91
C PRO A 418 10.24 6.09 10.11
N SER A 419 10.67 5.66 11.29
CA SER A 419 10.83 6.52 12.47
C SER A 419 12.17 7.25 12.51
N ALA A 420 13.03 7.15 11.49
CA ALA A 420 14.28 7.90 11.42
C ALA A 420 14.07 9.22 10.65
N THR A 421 13.34 10.17 11.26
CA THR A 421 12.94 11.41 10.56
C THR A 421 13.78 12.64 10.87
N MET A 422 14.54 12.63 11.96
CA MET A 422 15.41 13.74 12.35
C MET A 422 16.88 13.50 12.03
N ASP A 423 17.27 12.23 11.92
CA ASP A 423 18.64 11.81 11.65
C ASP A 423 18.65 10.71 10.59
N THR A 424 19.79 10.59 9.91
CA THR A 424 20.09 9.62 8.86
C THR A 424 20.23 8.18 9.37
N GLY A 425 20.39 7.97 10.68
CA GLY A 425 20.65 6.65 11.27
C GLY A 425 19.48 6.05 12.05
N VAL A 426 18.94 4.91 11.59
CA VAL A 426 17.91 4.14 12.32
C VAL A 426 18.36 3.70 13.72
N GLN A 427 19.67 3.53 13.93
CA GLN A 427 20.27 3.21 15.22
C GLN A 427 20.09 4.32 16.26
N ASN A 428 19.91 5.57 15.83
CA ASN A 428 19.72 6.72 16.71
C ASN A 428 18.25 6.89 17.11
N VAL A 429 17.32 6.16 16.48
CA VAL A 429 15.91 6.14 16.88
C VAL A 429 15.78 5.37 18.20
N PRO A 430 15.28 6.00 19.28
CA PRO A 430 15.03 5.30 20.53
C PRO A 430 14.11 4.08 20.34
N THR A 431 14.48 2.96 20.96
CA THR A 431 13.64 1.76 20.97
C THR A 431 12.49 1.96 21.95
N LEU A 432 11.26 1.79 21.48
CA LEU A 432 10.07 1.82 22.32
C LEU A 432 9.94 0.50 23.08
N ASN A 433 9.68 0.60 24.38
CA ASN A 433 9.37 -0.55 25.23
C ASN A 433 7.87 -0.78 25.27
N PHE A 434 7.46 -2.01 24.98
CA PHE A 434 6.06 -2.44 24.97
C PHE A 434 5.75 -3.28 26.21
N THR A 435 4.72 -2.89 26.95
CA THR A 435 4.07 -3.79 27.92
C THR A 435 2.83 -4.38 27.26
N ILE A 436 2.87 -5.68 26.99
CA ILE A 436 1.82 -6.40 26.26
C ILE A 436 0.92 -7.16 27.25
N SER A 437 -0.39 -7.01 27.11
CA SER A 437 -1.38 -7.65 27.98
C SER A 437 -2.61 -8.11 27.20
N ASP A 438 -3.57 -8.73 27.90
CA ASP A 438 -4.86 -9.18 27.36
C ASP A 438 -4.75 -10.05 26.10
N GLY A 439 -3.97 -11.14 26.19
CA GLY A 439 -3.77 -12.04 25.04
C GLY A 439 -3.05 -11.37 23.86
N ARG A 440 -2.21 -10.36 24.14
CA ARG A 440 -1.51 -9.50 23.17
C ARG A 440 -2.40 -8.48 22.43
N ARG A 441 -3.67 -8.35 22.83
CA ARG A 441 -4.59 -7.35 22.25
C ARG A 441 -4.28 -5.93 22.72
N VAL A 442 -3.63 -5.75 23.86
CA VAL A 442 -3.33 -4.43 24.42
C VAL A 442 -1.82 -4.21 24.50
N ALA A 443 -1.36 -3.07 23.99
CA ALA A 443 0.01 -2.60 24.12
C ALA A 443 0.05 -1.27 24.87
N THR A 444 0.85 -1.20 25.92
CA THR A 444 1.15 0.04 26.64
C THR A 444 2.58 0.47 26.38
N ILE A 445 2.77 1.71 25.99
CA ILE A 445 4.04 2.28 25.54
C ILE A 445 4.35 3.49 26.39
N LYS A 446 5.56 3.57 26.93
CA LYS A 446 6.08 4.79 27.55
C LYS A 446 6.96 5.53 26.56
N MET A 447 6.62 6.77 26.25
CA MET A 447 7.39 7.60 25.33
C MET A 447 8.78 7.92 25.90
N PRO A 448 9.81 8.07 25.06
CA PRO A 448 11.14 8.47 25.52
C PRO A 448 11.13 9.86 26.16
N SER A 449 12.24 10.19 26.83
CA SER A 449 12.43 11.54 27.40
C SER A 449 12.54 12.59 26.29
N ALA A 450 12.41 13.87 26.64
CA ALA A 450 12.59 14.95 25.66
C ALA A 450 14.01 15.00 25.11
N GLU A 451 15.01 14.66 25.94
CA GLU A 451 16.43 14.60 25.56
C GLU A 451 16.70 13.50 24.52
N ASP A 452 15.99 12.36 24.62
CA ASP A 452 16.13 11.25 23.67
C ASP A 452 15.27 11.43 22.41
N ALA A 453 14.10 12.06 22.55
CA ALA A 453 13.11 12.16 21.49
C ALA A 453 13.22 13.42 20.65
N CYS A 454 13.94 14.46 21.10
CA CYS A 454 13.99 15.74 20.42
C CYS A 454 15.42 16.22 20.17
N GLN A 455 15.63 16.85 19.02
CA GLN A 455 16.86 17.54 18.67
C GLN A 455 16.53 18.99 18.29
N ALA A 456 17.06 19.95 19.03
CA ALA A 456 16.71 21.37 18.90
C ALA A 456 15.17 21.60 18.98
N LYS A 457 14.58 22.28 17.99
CA LYS A 457 13.12 22.55 17.94
C LYS A 457 12.31 21.41 17.27
N THR A 458 12.95 20.33 16.81
CA THR A 458 12.29 19.21 16.14
C THR A 458 12.25 17.98 17.04
N CYS A 459 11.15 17.23 16.99
CA CYS A 459 10.98 15.99 17.75
C CYS A 459 10.65 14.81 16.84
N GLN A 460 11.04 13.62 17.31
CA GLN A 460 10.90 12.37 16.60
C GLN A 460 9.43 11.99 16.49
N GLN A 461 9.07 11.41 15.36
CA GLN A 461 7.88 10.58 15.24
C GLN A 461 8.24 9.10 15.30
N TYR A 462 7.41 8.31 15.97
CA TYR A 462 7.60 6.87 16.09
C TYR A 462 6.45 6.14 15.39
N HIS A 463 6.80 5.18 14.54
CA HIS A 463 5.85 4.29 13.89
C HIS A 463 5.72 3.01 14.70
N VAL A 464 4.55 2.83 15.30
CA VAL A 464 4.14 1.59 15.96
C VAL A 464 3.21 0.85 15.01
N VAL A 465 3.39 -0.46 14.90
CA VAL A 465 2.60 -1.31 14.02
C VAL A 465 1.96 -2.41 14.84
N LEU A 466 0.65 -2.56 14.67
CA LEU A 466 -0.08 -3.78 14.99
C LEU A 466 -0.20 -4.61 13.71
N GLU A 467 0.21 -5.87 13.76
CA GLU A 467 -0.17 -6.92 12.83
C GLU A 467 -1.23 -7.82 13.47
N VAL A 468 -2.29 -8.10 12.72
CA VAL A 468 -3.32 -9.07 13.06
C VAL A 468 -3.38 -10.10 11.95
N LYS A 469 -3.20 -11.37 12.33
CA LYS A 469 -3.27 -12.52 11.43
C LYS A 469 -4.56 -13.27 11.68
N GLY A 470 -5.32 -13.49 10.61
CA GLY A 470 -6.56 -14.26 10.62
C GLY A 470 -6.31 -15.75 10.88
N SER A 471 -7.37 -16.44 11.27
CA SER A 471 -7.35 -17.85 11.65
C SER A 471 -7.39 -18.82 10.46
N GLY A 472 -7.79 -18.34 9.28
CA GLY A 472 -7.91 -19.13 8.05
C GLY A 472 -6.60 -19.69 7.50
N ASN A 473 -6.70 -20.56 6.49
CA ASN A 473 -5.56 -21.21 5.86
C ASN A 473 -5.69 -21.20 4.33
N PRO A 474 -4.84 -20.45 3.60
CA PRO A 474 -3.72 -19.64 4.10
C PRO A 474 -4.21 -18.42 4.91
N PRO A 475 -3.45 -17.95 5.92
CA PRO A 475 -3.88 -16.87 6.80
C PRO A 475 -3.69 -15.50 6.15
N ILE A 476 -4.76 -14.70 6.05
CA ILE A 476 -4.67 -13.30 5.62
C ILE A 476 -4.28 -12.41 6.80
N ARG A 477 -3.44 -11.40 6.55
CA ARG A 477 -2.98 -10.43 7.55
C ARG A 477 -3.48 -9.03 7.23
N ARG A 478 -3.79 -8.27 8.28
CA ARG A 478 -4.03 -6.84 8.21
C ARG A 478 -3.23 -6.14 9.28
N TRP A 479 -2.93 -4.87 9.05
CA TRP A 479 -2.15 -4.06 9.97
C TRP A 479 -2.91 -2.82 10.39
N LYS A 480 -2.40 -2.18 11.42
CA LYS A 480 -2.75 -0.80 11.75
C LYS A 480 -1.48 -0.08 12.18
N ARG A 481 -1.09 0.92 11.39
CA ARG A 481 0.01 1.83 11.70
C ARG A 481 -0.47 2.94 12.63
N VAL A 482 0.27 3.17 13.71
CA VAL A 482 0.07 4.26 14.67
C VAL A 482 1.31 5.14 14.66
N VAL A 483 1.16 6.41 14.28
CA VAL A 483 2.21 7.42 14.22
C VAL A 483 2.14 8.30 15.47
N LEU A 484 3.14 8.15 16.35
CA LEU A 484 3.25 8.89 17.60
C LEU A 484 4.18 10.08 17.39
N LYS A 485 3.62 11.29 17.29
CA LYS A 485 4.36 12.54 17.11
C LYS A 485 4.66 13.15 18.47
N VAL A 486 5.94 13.23 18.85
CA VAL A 486 6.33 13.82 20.13
C VAL A 486 6.21 15.34 20.06
N SER A 487 5.52 15.96 21.03
CA SER A 487 5.44 17.42 21.15
C SER A 487 6.75 18.00 21.68
N SER A 488 7.17 19.13 21.13
CA SER A 488 8.38 19.82 21.61
C SER A 488 8.07 20.68 22.84
N PRO A 489 8.65 20.38 24.02
CA PRO A 489 8.46 21.22 25.20
C PRO A 489 9.09 22.60 25.07
N LEU A 490 9.90 22.84 24.02
CA LEU A 490 10.54 24.13 23.73
C LEU A 490 9.67 25.05 22.86
N LEU A 491 8.64 24.52 22.17
CA LEU A 491 7.67 25.33 21.42
C LEU A 491 6.59 25.88 22.35
N ASP A 492 6.19 25.12 23.38
CA ASP A 492 5.17 25.53 24.36
C ASP A 492 5.64 26.65 25.31
N GLN A 493 6.93 27.00 25.32
CA GLN A 493 7.50 28.07 26.17
C GLN A 493 7.49 29.46 25.50
N GLU A 494 7.26 29.57 24.19
CA GLU A 494 7.20 30.86 23.50
C GLU A 494 5.79 31.53 23.59
N GLU A 495 4.73 30.80 23.97
CA GLU A 495 3.36 31.36 24.12
C GLU A 495 3.01 31.90 25.52
N VAL A 496 3.93 31.80 26.51
CA VAL A 496 3.67 32.25 27.90
C VAL A 496 4.41 33.56 28.23
N VAL A 497 4.93 34.26 27.23
CA VAL A 497 5.58 35.58 27.40
C VAL A 497 4.95 36.61 26.46
N GLU A 498 3.70 36.99 26.75
CA GLU A 498 3.16 38.33 26.43
C GLU A 498 2.29 38.86 27.57
#